data_AF-A0A914CCU3-F1
#
_entry.id   AF-A0A914CCU3-F1
#
_cell.length_a   1.000
_cell.length_b   1.000
_cell.length_c   1.000
_cell.angle_alpha   90.00
_cell.angle_beta   90.00
_cell.angle_gamma   90.00
#
_symmetry.space_group_name_H-M   'P 1'
#
loop_
_entity.id
_entity.type
_entity.pdbx_description
1 polymer ?
#
loop_
_entity_poly.entity_id
_entity_poly.type
_entity_poly.pdbx_seq_one_letter_code
_entity_poly.pdbx_strand_id
1 'polypeptide(L)'
;MNEDENKPVNFSSDNEEEEENERICKICYGVDNLPDEEWLAPCKCSGTIKWVHRHCLTRWLQNAPYVQQEQCNACKYFYKKRFSVKALRDWTVPNLRLRFLDVCEIALEIWSTISLIRGIMKTFQGRRTAVRSLLHFFVWKGFVAHERRIMFYKGMGYSLINSAIEPIVLNAD
;
A
#
# COMPACT_ATOMS: atom_id res chain seq x y z
N MET A 1 -3.27 75.23 7.44
CA MET A 1 -4.05 74.46 6.44
C MET A 1 -3.04 73.62 5.71
N ASN A 2 -2.83 72.39 6.17
CA ASN A 2 -1.84 71.49 5.60
C ASN A 2 -2.61 70.44 4.80
N GLU A 3 -2.25 70.31 3.53
CA GLU A 3 -2.77 69.33 2.60
C GLU A 3 -2.13 67.97 2.94
N ASP A 4 -2.88 67.11 3.63
CA ASP A 4 -2.42 65.75 3.93
C ASP A 4 -2.62 64.83 2.72
N GLU A 5 -1.50 64.27 2.27
CA GLU A 5 -1.32 63.40 1.13
C GLU A 5 -2.13 62.09 1.25
N ASN A 6 -2.93 61.81 0.22
CA ASN A 6 -3.58 60.52 0.03
C ASN A 6 -2.55 59.51 -0.54
N LYS A 7 -1.97 58.66 0.32
CA LYS A 7 -1.07 57.56 -0.09
C LYS A 7 -1.79 56.22 0.02
N PRO A 8 -1.78 55.37 -1.03
CA PRO A 8 -2.54 54.13 -1.04
C PRO A 8 -2.00 53.11 -0.04
N VAL A 9 -2.89 52.53 0.76
CA VAL A 9 -2.58 51.38 1.63
C VAL A 9 -2.37 50.17 0.73
N ASN A 10 -1.11 49.76 0.63
CA ASN A 10 -0.67 48.63 -0.16
C ASN A 10 -1.04 47.33 0.59
N PHE A 11 -2.18 46.73 0.26
CA PHE A 11 -2.58 45.42 0.77
C PHE A 11 -1.82 44.35 -0.02
N SER A 12 -0.65 43.95 0.49
CA SER A 12 0.02 42.72 0.06
C SER A 12 1.20 42.44 0.98
N SER A 13 1.03 41.46 1.89
CA SER A 13 2.03 40.41 2.19
C SER A 13 1.78 39.54 3.44
N ASP A 14 0.57 39.51 4.03
CA ASP A 14 0.33 38.71 5.27
C ASP A 14 -0.55 37.45 5.09
N ASN A 15 -0.78 36.95 3.87
CA ASN A 15 -1.75 35.85 3.67
C ASN A 15 -1.19 34.43 3.88
N GLU A 16 0.13 34.22 3.91
CA GLU A 16 0.69 32.85 4.03
C GLU A 16 0.89 32.42 5.50
N GLU A 17 1.21 33.34 6.40
CA GLU A 17 1.37 33.05 7.85
C GLU A 17 0.02 32.95 8.59
N GLU A 18 -1.03 33.61 8.10
CA GLU A 18 -2.38 33.47 8.65
C GLU A 18 -3.03 32.12 8.26
N GLU A 19 -2.76 31.59 7.05
CA GLU A 19 -3.27 30.29 6.62
C GLU A 19 -2.69 29.10 7.40
N GLU A 20 -1.47 29.21 7.96
CA GLU A 20 -0.92 28.20 8.88
C GLU A 20 -1.58 28.26 10.27
N ASN A 21 -1.94 29.46 10.74
CA ASN A 21 -2.62 29.66 12.02
C ASN A 21 -4.09 29.18 12.04
N GLU A 22 -4.66 28.84 10.89
CA GLU A 22 -6.03 28.30 10.78
C GLU A 22 -6.09 26.78 10.58
N ARG A 23 -4.95 26.08 10.46
CA ARG A 23 -4.95 24.62 10.24
C ARG A 23 -5.23 23.90 11.55
N ILE A 24 -6.42 23.33 11.63
CA ILE A 24 -6.81 22.43 12.72
C ILE A 24 -6.97 21.03 12.16
N CYS A 25 -6.33 20.04 12.78
CA CYS A 25 -6.46 18.66 12.36
C CYS A 25 -7.91 18.17 12.56
N LYS A 26 -8.58 17.73 11.48
CA LYS A 26 -9.94 17.19 11.55
C LYS A 26 -10.11 16.00 12.52
N ILE A 27 -9.02 15.26 12.80
CA ILE A 27 -9.06 14.00 13.56
C ILE A 27 -8.78 14.24 15.04
N CYS A 28 -7.70 14.94 15.39
CA CYS A 28 -7.33 15.18 16.79
C CYS A 28 -7.71 16.58 17.31
N TYR A 29 -8.16 17.48 16.43
CA TYR A 29 -8.47 18.88 16.73
C TYR A 29 -7.30 19.71 17.28
N GLY A 30 -6.06 19.23 17.12
CA GLY A 30 -4.84 19.96 17.46
C GLY A 30 -4.37 20.89 16.35
N VAL A 31 -3.57 21.89 16.73
CA VAL A 31 -2.89 22.88 15.85
C VAL A 31 -1.37 22.68 15.81
N ASP A 32 -0.84 21.77 16.63
CA ASP A 32 0.60 21.64 16.85
C ASP A 32 1.32 21.07 15.62
N ASN A 33 2.29 21.82 15.12
CA ASN A 33 3.34 21.32 14.21
C ASN A 33 4.41 20.60 15.03
N LEU A 34 4.16 19.35 15.45
CA LEU A 34 5.28 18.56 15.96
C LEU A 34 6.31 18.37 14.83
N PRO A 35 7.62 18.43 15.11
CA PRO A 35 8.67 18.40 14.09
C PRO A 35 8.66 17.15 13.20
N ASP A 36 7.99 16.07 13.62
CA ASP A 36 7.80 14.83 12.86
C ASP A 36 6.39 14.69 12.24
N GLU A 37 5.50 15.67 12.44
CA GLU A 37 4.10 15.64 12.00
C GLU A 37 3.89 16.46 10.73
N GLU A 38 3.98 15.80 9.57
CA GLU A 38 3.68 16.45 8.28
C GLU A 38 2.15 16.61 8.10
N TRP A 39 1.71 17.84 7.84
CA TRP A 39 0.34 18.13 7.44
C TRP A 39 0.03 17.56 6.06
N LEU A 40 -1.20 17.08 5.91
CA LEU A 40 -1.73 16.58 4.66
C LEU A 40 -3.13 17.15 4.39
N ALA A 41 -3.39 17.43 3.12
CA ALA A 41 -4.71 17.61 2.54
C ALA A 41 -5.04 16.38 1.66
N PRO A 42 -5.47 15.25 2.24
CA PRO A 42 -5.60 13.98 1.51
C PRO A 42 -6.79 13.95 0.54
N CYS A 43 -7.64 14.97 0.55
CA CYS A 43 -8.85 15.02 -0.27
C CYS A 43 -9.21 16.46 -0.66
N LYS A 44 -10.18 16.59 -1.58
CA LYS A 44 -10.66 17.87 -2.11
C LYS A 44 -11.72 18.57 -1.23
N CYS A 45 -11.72 18.30 0.07
CA CYS A 45 -12.57 19.07 0.99
C CYS A 45 -12.07 20.51 1.08
N SER A 46 -12.97 21.45 1.41
CA SER A 46 -12.66 22.88 1.54
C SER A 46 -12.63 23.31 3.01
N GLY A 47 -11.94 24.40 3.33
CA GLY A 47 -11.81 24.90 4.71
C GLY A 47 -10.97 23.99 5.61
N THR A 48 -11.15 24.13 6.93
CA THR A 48 -10.34 23.44 7.96
C THR A 48 -10.48 21.91 7.93
N ILE A 49 -11.61 21.39 7.44
CA ILE A 49 -11.87 19.94 7.35
C ILE A 49 -10.95 19.20 6.36
N LYS A 50 -10.19 19.92 5.51
CA LYS A 50 -9.24 19.30 4.58
C LYS A 50 -7.92 18.90 5.25
N TRP A 51 -7.54 19.55 6.35
CA TRP A 51 -6.24 19.40 6.97
C TRP A 51 -6.22 18.29 8.03
N VAL A 52 -5.21 17.42 7.94
CA VAL A 52 -4.95 16.35 8.92
C VAL A 52 -3.46 16.12 9.09
N HIS A 53 -3.00 15.73 10.28
CA HIS A 53 -1.63 15.24 10.44
C HIS A 53 -1.51 13.85 9.80
N ARG A 54 -0.34 13.55 9.20
CA ARG A 54 -0.06 12.24 8.62
C ARG A 54 -0.27 11.10 9.60
N HIS A 55 0.26 11.22 10.82
CA HIS A 55 0.12 10.17 11.82
C HIS A 55 -1.35 9.95 12.23
N CYS A 56 -2.11 11.02 12.42
CA CYS A 56 -3.53 10.94 12.74
C CYS A 56 -4.32 10.23 11.64
N LEU A 57 -4.07 10.56 10.37
CA LEU A 57 -4.73 9.92 9.24
C LEU A 57 -4.35 8.44 9.15
N THR A 58 -3.07 8.10 9.23
CA THR A 58 -2.60 6.70 9.18
C THR A 58 -3.24 5.86 10.29
N ARG A 59 -3.23 6.34 11.53
CA ARG A 59 -3.84 5.64 12.67
C ARG A 59 -5.35 5.50 12.53
N TRP A 60 -6.03 6.53 12.00
CA TRP A 60 -7.46 6.46 11.75
C TRP A 60 -7.80 5.43 10.68
N LEU A 61 -7.08 5.42 9.55
CA LEU A 61 -7.29 4.49 8.44
C LEU A 61 -7.06 3.03 8.85
N GLN A 62 -6.11 2.76 9.76
CA GLN A 62 -5.88 1.40 10.29
C GLN A 62 -7.12 0.76 10.92
N ASN A 63 -8.01 1.58 11.48
CA ASN A 63 -9.25 1.12 12.14
C ASN A 63 -10.51 1.43 11.33
N ALA A 64 -10.37 2.13 10.20
CA ALA A 64 -11.50 2.52 9.37
C ALA A 64 -12.00 1.34 8.52
N PRO A 65 -13.30 1.29 8.18
CA PRO A 65 -13.82 0.35 7.19
C PRO A 65 -13.11 0.48 5.83
N TYR A 66 -13.00 -0.60 5.06
CA TYR A 66 -12.29 -0.61 3.76
C TYR A 66 -12.66 0.56 2.84
N VAL A 67 -13.95 0.89 2.73
CA VAL A 67 -14.41 2.02 1.90
C VAL A 67 -13.78 3.34 2.36
N GLN A 68 -13.66 3.56 3.67
CA GLN A 68 -13.05 4.76 4.23
C GLN A 68 -11.53 4.74 4.20
N GLN A 69 -10.92 3.56 4.01
CA GLN A 69 -9.48 3.45 3.76
C GLN A 69 -9.11 3.93 2.36
N GLU A 70 -10.01 3.78 1.38
CA GLU A 70 -9.77 4.12 -0.02
C GLU A 70 -10.27 5.50 -0.42
N GLN A 71 -11.31 6.03 0.23
CA GLN A 71 -11.90 7.32 -0.12
C GLN A 71 -12.37 8.12 1.10
N CYS A 72 -12.39 9.44 0.93
CA CYS A 72 -12.91 10.37 1.92
C CYS A 72 -14.39 10.11 2.21
N ASN A 73 -14.75 10.04 3.49
CA ASN A 73 -16.15 9.83 3.89
C ASN A 73 -17.08 11.00 3.54
N ALA A 74 -16.56 12.22 3.49
CA ALA A 74 -17.30 13.45 3.18
C ALA A 74 -17.41 13.69 1.66
N CYS A 75 -16.30 14.00 0.99
CA CYS A 75 -16.30 14.37 -0.43
C CYS A 75 -16.17 13.20 -1.41
N LYS A 76 -16.01 11.95 -0.91
CA LYS A 76 -15.84 10.73 -1.73
C LYS A 76 -14.61 10.71 -2.64
N TYR A 77 -13.69 11.65 -2.49
CA TYR A 77 -12.42 11.65 -3.21
C TYR A 77 -11.59 10.42 -2.84
N PHE A 78 -11.09 9.69 -3.85
CA PHE A 78 -10.20 8.55 -3.68
C PHE A 78 -8.80 9.02 -3.29
N TYR A 79 -8.27 8.49 -2.20
CA TYR A 79 -6.96 8.86 -1.70
C TYR A 79 -5.86 8.46 -2.68
N LYS A 80 -4.93 9.38 -2.96
CA LYS A 80 -3.69 9.03 -3.63
C LYS A 80 -2.78 8.32 -2.65
N LYS A 81 -2.34 7.11 -2.97
CA LYS A 81 -1.46 6.31 -2.12
C LYS A 81 -0.16 5.96 -2.84
N ARG A 82 0.93 5.96 -2.09
CA ARG A 82 2.23 5.40 -2.49
C ARG A 82 2.62 4.33 -1.50
N PHE A 83 3.15 3.22 -2.00
CA PHE A 83 3.69 2.18 -1.13
C PHE A 83 5.13 2.51 -0.73
N SER A 84 5.43 2.36 0.55
CA SER A 84 6.77 2.52 1.10
C SER A 84 7.13 1.34 1.99
N VAL A 85 8.43 1.06 2.09
CA VAL A 85 8.96 0.07 3.03
C VAL A 85 8.93 0.69 4.42
N LYS A 86 8.38 -0.05 5.38
CA LYS A 86 8.39 0.30 6.81
C LYS A 86 9.82 0.34 7.32
N ALA A 87 10.09 1.14 8.35
CA ALA A 87 11.36 1.05 9.05
C ALA A 87 11.55 -0.38 9.61
N LEU A 88 12.80 -0.89 9.63
CA LEU A 88 13.08 -2.28 10.01
C LEU A 88 12.51 -2.68 11.39
N ARG A 89 12.41 -1.72 12.32
CA ARG A 89 11.83 -1.91 13.66
C ARG A 89 10.33 -2.19 13.66
N ASP A 90 9.63 -1.71 12.63
CA ASP A 90 8.17 -1.82 12.48
C ASP A 90 7.76 -3.01 11.61
N TRP A 91 8.73 -3.84 11.20
CA TRP A 91 8.46 -5.08 10.49
C TRP A 91 7.86 -6.11 11.44
N THR A 92 6.71 -6.65 11.06
CA THR A 92 6.00 -7.67 11.84
C THR A 92 6.28 -9.05 11.24
N VAL A 93 6.41 -10.10 12.05
CA VAL A 93 6.46 -11.46 11.49
C VAL A 93 5.03 -11.93 11.18
N PRO A 94 4.65 -12.15 9.91
CA PRO A 94 3.29 -12.58 9.59
C PRO A 94 3.08 -14.02 10.07
N ASN A 95 1.89 -14.31 10.60
CA ASN A 95 1.51 -15.68 10.96
C ASN A 95 1.10 -16.46 9.70
N LEU A 96 2.11 -17.01 9.02
CA LEU A 96 1.90 -17.97 7.95
C LEU A 96 1.51 -19.30 8.59
N ARG A 97 0.20 -19.56 8.75
CA ARG A 97 -0.34 -20.82 9.30
C ARG A 97 -0.05 -22.01 8.36
N LEU A 98 1.22 -22.36 8.19
CA LEU A 98 1.71 -23.45 7.37
C LEU A 98 1.65 -24.75 8.18
N ARG A 99 0.89 -25.72 7.71
CA ARG A 99 0.92 -27.08 8.26
C ARG A 99 2.04 -27.86 7.58
N PHE A 100 2.48 -28.94 8.22
CA PHE A 100 3.49 -29.84 7.64
C PHE A 100 3.10 -30.32 6.23
N LEU A 101 1.82 -30.65 6.03
CA LEU A 101 1.30 -31.05 4.71
C LEU A 101 1.45 -29.94 3.67
N ASP A 102 1.21 -28.67 4.02
CA ASP A 102 1.34 -27.55 3.10
C ASP A 102 2.82 -27.37 2.68
N VAL A 103 3.77 -27.59 3.59
CA VAL A 103 5.21 -27.56 3.29
C VAL A 103 5.63 -28.72 2.39
N CYS A 104 5.17 -29.94 2.68
CA CYS A 104 5.41 -31.10 1.83
C CYS A 104 4.84 -30.89 0.43
N GLU A 105 3.64 -30.31 0.34
CA GLU A 105 2.97 -30.00 -0.91
C GLU A 105 3.79 -29.00 -1.74
N ILE A 106 4.21 -27.87 -1.15
CA ILE A 106 5.11 -26.89 -1.80
C ILE A 106 6.42 -27.55 -2.26
N ALA A 107 7.03 -28.39 -1.42
CA ALA A 107 8.28 -29.06 -1.77
C ALA A 107 8.11 -30.02 -2.96
N LEU A 108 7.00 -30.77 -3.00
CA LEU A 108 6.65 -31.65 -4.11
C LEU A 108 6.37 -30.86 -5.39
N GLU A 109 5.71 -29.71 -5.31
CA GLU A 109 5.51 -28.82 -6.45
C GLU A 109 6.85 -28.35 -7.03
N ILE A 110 7.74 -27.84 -6.19
CA ILE A 110 9.06 -27.34 -6.60
C ILE A 110 9.86 -28.48 -7.24
N TRP A 111 9.94 -29.63 -6.58
CA TRP A 111 10.67 -30.79 -7.07
C TRP A 111 10.13 -31.28 -8.42
N SER A 112 8.80 -31.42 -8.55
CA SER A 112 8.14 -31.82 -9.79
C SER A 112 8.39 -30.81 -10.91
N THR A 113 8.30 -29.50 -10.61
CA THR A 113 8.52 -28.43 -11.58
C THR A 113 9.96 -28.45 -12.10
N ILE A 114 10.95 -28.58 -11.20
CA ILE A 114 12.35 -28.70 -11.58
C ILE A 114 12.60 -29.97 -12.41
N SER A 115 12.01 -31.11 -12.01
CA SER A 115 12.10 -32.37 -12.75
C SER A 115 11.54 -32.23 -14.18
N LEU A 116 10.42 -31.53 -14.33
CA LEU A 116 9.80 -31.25 -15.63
C LEU A 116 10.70 -30.38 -16.50
N ILE A 117 11.22 -29.27 -15.96
CA ILE A 117 12.13 -28.36 -16.69
C ILE A 117 13.37 -29.12 -17.16
N ARG A 118 13.98 -29.93 -16.28
CA ARG A 118 15.12 -30.80 -16.65
C ARG A 118 14.76 -31.82 -17.72
N GLY A 119 13.55 -32.38 -17.66
CA GLY A 119 13.02 -33.30 -18.68
C GLY A 119 12.90 -32.63 -20.05
N ILE A 120 12.32 -31.43 -20.09
CA ILE A 120 12.16 -30.62 -21.29
C ILE A 120 13.53 -30.25 -21.88
N MET A 121 14.49 -29.80 -21.05
CA MET A 121 15.86 -29.50 -21.52
C MET A 121 16.54 -30.72 -22.17
N LYS A 122 16.34 -31.93 -21.62
CA LYS A 122 16.85 -33.17 -22.23
C LYS A 122 16.16 -33.51 -23.55
N THR A 123 14.88 -33.15 -23.71
CA THR A 123 14.14 -33.29 -24.97
C THR A 123 14.69 -32.35 -26.04
N PHE A 124 14.98 -31.09 -25.71
CA PHE A 124 15.60 -30.14 -26.66
C PHE A 124 16.98 -30.59 -27.14
N GLN A 125 17.72 -31.33 -26.32
CA GLN A 125 19.02 -31.89 -26.66
C GLN A 125 18.92 -33.23 -27.44
N GLY A 126 17.72 -33.65 -27.85
CA GLY A 126 17.49 -34.93 -28.54
C GLY A 126 17.71 -36.18 -27.67
N ARG A 127 17.98 -36.01 -26.38
CA ARG A 127 18.33 -37.10 -25.45
C ARG A 127 17.13 -37.80 -24.82
N ARG A 128 15.90 -37.30 -25.03
CA ARG A 128 14.64 -37.88 -24.52
C ARG A 128 13.46 -37.57 -25.43
N THR A 129 12.55 -38.52 -25.59
CA THR A 129 11.28 -38.36 -26.32
C THR A 129 10.33 -37.37 -25.63
N ALA A 130 9.62 -36.56 -26.40
CA ALA A 130 8.71 -35.52 -25.88
C ALA A 130 7.49 -36.08 -25.13
N VAL A 131 7.08 -37.32 -25.44
CA VAL A 131 5.89 -37.98 -24.84
C VAL A 131 5.93 -37.99 -23.32
N ARG A 132 7.09 -38.31 -22.72
CA ARG A 132 7.23 -38.38 -21.26
C ARG A 132 7.16 -37.00 -20.60
N SER A 133 7.74 -35.98 -21.25
CA SER A 133 7.71 -34.60 -20.77
C SER A 133 6.29 -34.03 -20.85
N LEU A 134 5.56 -34.34 -21.92
CA LEU A 134 4.15 -33.95 -22.08
C LEU A 134 3.25 -34.64 -21.03
N LEU A 135 3.38 -35.95 -20.84
CA LEU A 135 2.59 -36.70 -19.86
C LEU A 135 2.80 -36.17 -18.44
N HIS A 136 4.06 -35.89 -18.06
CA HIS A 136 4.40 -35.30 -16.77
C HIS A 136 3.84 -33.88 -16.61
N PHE A 137 3.88 -33.06 -17.66
CA PHE A 137 3.27 -31.73 -17.65
C PHE A 137 1.76 -31.79 -17.42
N PHE A 138 1.03 -32.67 -18.11
CA PHE A 138 -0.43 -32.79 -17.95
C PHE A 138 -0.83 -33.26 -16.54
N VAL A 139 -0.12 -34.25 -15.97
CA VAL A 139 -0.33 -34.70 -14.59
C VAL A 139 -0.03 -33.56 -13.60
N TRP A 140 1.07 -32.84 -13.79
CA TRP A 140 1.42 -31.68 -12.98
C TRP A 140 0.36 -30.57 -13.10
N LYS A 141 -0.11 -30.25 -14.30
CA LYS A 141 -1.17 -29.25 -14.53
C LYS A 141 -2.49 -29.62 -13.84
N GLY A 142 -2.84 -30.91 -13.80
CA GLY A 142 -4.06 -31.39 -13.18
C GLY A 142 -4.03 -31.43 -11.64
N PHE A 143 -2.86 -31.69 -11.04
CA PHE A 143 -2.76 -31.91 -9.59
C PHE A 143 -2.12 -30.72 -8.83
N VAL A 144 -1.23 -29.97 -9.48
CA VAL A 144 -0.43 -28.91 -8.85
C VAL A 144 -0.99 -27.51 -9.10
N ALA A 145 -1.59 -27.24 -10.26
CA ALA A 145 -2.14 -25.93 -10.60
C ALA A 145 -3.65 -25.80 -10.26
N HIS A 146 -4.04 -26.18 -9.05
CA HIS A 146 -5.44 -26.09 -8.58
C HIS A 146 -5.75 -24.68 -8.02
N GLU A 147 -6.92 -24.11 -8.34
CA GLU A 147 -7.30 -22.72 -7.99
C GLU A 147 -7.17 -22.40 -6.48
N ARG A 148 -7.41 -23.40 -5.62
CA ARG A 148 -7.21 -23.28 -4.16
C ARG A 148 -5.79 -22.87 -3.76
N ARG A 149 -4.75 -23.35 -4.47
CA ARG A 149 -3.35 -23.00 -4.18
C ARG A 149 -3.03 -21.56 -4.58
N ILE A 150 -3.65 -21.06 -5.65
CA ILE A 150 -3.51 -19.66 -6.07
C ILE A 150 -3.99 -18.73 -4.95
N MET A 151 -5.13 -19.02 -4.34
CA MET A 151 -5.64 -18.22 -3.22
C MET A 151 -4.74 -18.30 -1.99
N PHE A 152 -4.21 -19.48 -1.68
CA PHE A 152 -3.24 -19.67 -0.61
C PHE A 152 -1.95 -18.85 -0.83
N TYR A 153 -1.36 -18.94 -2.02
CA TYR A 153 -0.16 -18.16 -2.37
C TYR A 153 -0.42 -16.66 -2.41
N LYS A 154 -1.59 -16.22 -2.89
CA LYS A 154 -2.01 -14.82 -2.81
C LYS A 154 -2.11 -14.35 -1.36
N GLY A 155 -2.71 -15.14 -0.47
CA GLY A 155 -2.83 -14.80 0.95
C GLY A 155 -1.48 -14.74 1.67
N MET A 156 -0.61 -15.72 1.42
CA MET A 156 0.76 -15.72 1.94
C MET A 156 1.56 -14.52 1.41
N GLY A 157 1.50 -14.24 0.11
CA GLY A 157 2.14 -13.08 -0.50
C GLY A 157 1.63 -11.76 0.06
N TYR A 158 0.31 -11.59 0.21
CA TYR A 158 -0.29 -10.41 0.82
C TYR A 158 0.17 -10.20 2.26
N SER A 159 0.24 -11.28 3.05
CA SER A 159 0.72 -11.23 4.44
C SER A 159 2.19 -10.83 4.53
N LEU A 160 3.03 -11.36 3.63
CA LEU A 160 4.45 -10.99 3.54
C LEU A 160 4.62 -9.53 3.09
N ILE A 161 3.85 -9.06 2.11
CA ILE A 161 3.92 -7.67 1.64
C ILE A 161 3.55 -6.71 2.78
N ASN A 162 2.41 -6.91 3.45
CA ASN A 162 1.98 -6.04 4.54
C ASN A 162 2.89 -6.10 5.77
N SER A 163 3.71 -7.14 5.89
CA SER A 163 4.69 -7.27 6.95
C SER A 163 5.80 -6.21 6.87
N ALA A 164 6.13 -5.79 5.65
CA ALA A 164 7.27 -4.92 5.36
C ALA A 164 6.88 -3.61 4.65
N ILE A 165 5.68 -3.54 4.06
CA ILE A 165 5.23 -2.42 3.23
C ILE A 165 3.94 -1.84 3.83
N GLU A 166 3.80 -0.52 3.74
CA GLU A 166 2.56 0.19 4.07
C GLU A 166 2.17 1.22 3.01
N PRO A 167 0.87 1.51 2.86
CA PRO A 167 0.41 2.61 2.03
C PRO A 167 0.53 3.95 2.76
N ILE A 168 1.19 4.91 2.13
CA ILE A 168 1.27 6.31 2.56
C ILE A 168 0.30 7.13 1.73
N VAL A 169 -0.61 7.86 2.38
CA VAL A 169 -1.52 8.79 1.71
C VAL A 169 -0.81 10.10 1.36
N LEU A 170 -1.02 10.58 0.15
CA LEU A 170 -0.46 11.81 -0.40
C LEU A 170 -1.52 12.93 -0.42
N ASN A 171 -1.06 14.16 -0.64
CA ASN A 171 -1.94 15.30 -0.88
C ASN A 171 -2.78 15.11 -2.17
N ALA A 172 -4.01 15.63 -2.14
CA ALA A 172 -4.82 15.77 -3.34
C ALA A 172 -4.30 16.95 -4.17
N ASP A 173 -4.20 16.76 -5.49
CA ASP A 173 -3.90 17.85 -6.44
C ASP A 173 -5.18 18.59 -6.83
#